data_AF-A0A966Y1U6-F1
#
_entry.id   AF-A0A966Y1U6-F1
#
_cell.length_a   1.000
_cell.length_b   1.000
_cell.length_c   1.000
_cell.angle_alpha   90.00
_cell.angle_beta   90.00
_cell.angle_gamma   90.00
#
_symmetry.space_group_name_H-M   'P 1'
#
loop_
_entity.id
_entity.type
_entity.pdbx_description
1 polymer ?
#
loop_
_entity_poly.entity_id
_entity_poly.type
_entity_poly.pdbx_seq_one_letter_code
_entity_poly.pdbx_strand_id
1 'polypeptide(L)'
;MKPDEALHLLENYGGLGVPRLYAEMPRGMLQRLVDECARISGAERSEAALMAWAQQRMKQPNWQGIADKKLGIAPSTPDGEAEAAPAPVGSLPEEPLPEEPRLLSHRAILRPERLSTPRRRQAAFLVHFARCRSVVEAAARTGVDRRTVQRWRKEYPLFDRKCRDIVEARRRQAVESVVLAADHVEIRPVFYRGKKIGEYAKRDRGLDLYLLKQADAAALREEQQIEKRRDAEADFGARVAAAVEKAVEERVEKEVARRLSEMSRSPRHETQQRDDEFTNVFNDVAPDACDMALAR
;
A
#
# COMPACT_ATOMS: atom_id res chain seq x y z
N MET A 1 10.58 45.61 -14.11
CA MET A 1 9.43 46.35 -13.57
C MET A 1 8.17 45.70 -14.08
N LYS A 2 7.32 45.22 -13.17
CA LYS A 2 6.07 44.56 -13.56
C LYS A 2 5.10 45.59 -14.16
N PRO A 3 4.23 45.21 -15.10
CA PRO A 3 3.27 46.13 -15.69
C PRO A 3 2.36 46.78 -14.61
N ASP A 4 2.07 46.07 -13.52
CA ASP A 4 1.27 46.56 -12.38
C ASP A 4 1.98 47.71 -11.63
N GLU A 5 3.29 47.56 -11.41
CA GLU A 5 4.14 48.59 -10.79
C GLU A 5 4.26 49.81 -11.71
N ALA A 6 4.28 49.59 -13.03
CA ALA A 6 4.31 50.66 -14.03
C ALA A 6 3.01 51.46 -14.09
N LEU A 7 1.86 50.78 -14.01
CA LEU A 7 0.57 51.44 -13.92
C LEU A 7 0.47 52.28 -12.64
N HIS A 8 0.85 51.71 -11.49
CA HIS A 8 0.80 52.40 -10.21
C HIS A 8 1.70 53.64 -10.16
N LEU A 9 2.90 53.57 -10.74
CA LEU A 9 3.82 54.70 -10.81
C LEU A 9 3.36 55.79 -11.79
N LEU A 10 2.70 55.42 -12.89
CA LEU A 10 2.08 56.38 -13.80
C LEU A 10 0.89 57.11 -13.17
N GLU A 11 0.06 56.39 -12.41
CA GLU A 11 -1.15 56.96 -11.79
C GLU A 11 -0.84 57.89 -10.62
N ASN A 12 0.16 57.55 -9.80
CA ASN A 12 0.42 58.26 -8.55
C ASN A 12 1.60 59.24 -8.60
N TYR A 13 2.56 59.03 -9.50
CA TYR A 13 3.82 59.78 -9.51
C TYR A 13 4.15 60.40 -10.88
N GLY A 14 3.16 60.48 -11.79
CA GLY A 14 3.31 61.16 -13.08
C GLY A 14 4.33 60.51 -14.02
N GLY A 15 4.69 59.24 -13.79
CA GLY A 15 5.60 58.49 -14.66
C GLY A 15 7.10 58.67 -14.39
N LEU A 16 7.49 59.37 -13.31
CA LEU A 16 8.90 59.46 -12.91
C LEU A 16 9.46 58.08 -12.55
N GLY A 17 10.46 57.61 -13.30
CA GLY A 17 11.10 56.30 -13.11
C GLY A 17 10.45 55.14 -13.89
N VAL A 18 9.42 55.40 -14.69
CA VAL A 18 8.79 54.38 -15.54
C VAL A 18 9.60 54.24 -16.84
N PRO A 19 10.02 53.01 -17.24
CA PRO A 19 10.70 52.80 -18.51
C PRO A 19 9.88 53.35 -19.68
N ARG A 20 10.54 54.03 -20.64
CA ARG A 20 9.88 54.71 -21.78
C ARG A 20 8.85 53.84 -22.50
N LEU A 21 9.12 52.55 -22.66
CA LEU A 21 8.23 51.57 -23.26
C LEU A 21 6.83 51.54 -22.63
N TYR A 22 6.74 51.74 -21.32
CA TYR A 22 5.47 51.77 -20.58
C TYR A 22 4.88 53.18 -20.50
N ALA A 23 5.72 54.22 -20.49
CA ALA A 23 5.28 55.61 -20.44
C ALA A 23 4.59 56.05 -21.74
N GLU A 24 5.02 55.52 -22.89
CA GLU A 24 4.45 55.83 -24.21
C GLU A 24 3.24 54.94 -24.55
N MET A 25 2.98 53.90 -23.76
CA MET A 25 1.91 52.95 -24.02
C MET A 25 0.55 53.51 -23.59
N PRO A 26 -0.51 53.42 -24.43
CA PRO A 26 -1.84 53.87 -24.03
C PRO A 26 -2.31 53.14 -22.77
N ARG A 27 -2.88 53.88 -21.81
CA ARG A 27 -3.29 53.35 -20.50
C ARG A 27 -4.18 52.11 -20.59
N GLY A 28 -5.09 52.06 -21.57
CA GLY A 28 -5.96 50.90 -21.79
C GLY A 28 -5.24 49.64 -22.31
N MET A 29 -4.09 49.79 -22.97
CA MET A 29 -3.25 48.66 -23.39
C MET A 29 -2.41 48.13 -22.23
N LEU A 30 -1.94 49.03 -21.37
CA LEU A 30 -1.16 48.68 -20.19
C LEU A 30 -2.03 47.94 -19.15
N GLN A 31 -3.29 48.37 -18.95
CA GLN A 31 -4.27 47.64 -18.14
C GLN A 31 -4.56 46.24 -18.68
N ARG A 32 -4.67 46.06 -20.01
CA ARG A 32 -4.84 44.73 -20.60
C ARG A 32 -3.64 43.82 -20.38
N LEU A 33 -2.42 44.37 -20.39
CA LEU A 33 -1.20 43.63 -20.08
C LEU A 33 -1.16 43.21 -18.60
N VAL A 34 -1.58 44.09 -17.69
CA VAL A 34 -1.77 43.76 -16.27
C VAL A 34 -2.79 42.63 -16.12
N ASP A 35 -3.94 42.73 -16.77
CA ASP A 35 -4.98 41.70 -16.74
C ASP A 35 -4.51 40.36 -17.34
N GLU A 36 -3.71 40.40 -18.40
CA GLU A 36 -3.11 39.21 -19.03
C GLU A 36 -2.01 38.59 -18.17
N CYS A 37 -1.22 39.39 -17.45
CA CYS A 37 -0.25 38.90 -16.48
C CYS A 37 -0.92 38.38 -15.20
N ALA A 38 -2.04 38.96 -14.78
CA ALA A 38 -2.84 38.52 -13.63
C ALA A 38 -3.67 37.27 -13.94
N ARG A 39 -3.99 37.00 -15.21
CA ARG A 39 -4.50 35.69 -15.65
C ARG A 39 -3.40 34.66 -15.42
N ILE A 40 -3.50 33.94 -14.30
CA ILE A 40 -2.68 32.77 -13.94
C ILE A 40 -2.28 32.05 -15.23
N SER A 41 -0.98 32.00 -15.52
CA SER A 41 -0.52 31.43 -16.78
C SER A 41 -1.02 29.99 -16.89
N GLY A 42 -1.24 29.49 -18.11
CA GLY A 42 -1.70 28.10 -18.28
C GLY A 42 -0.80 27.08 -17.56
N ALA A 43 0.50 27.40 -17.45
CA ALA A 43 1.48 26.64 -16.68
C ALA A 43 1.20 26.69 -15.17
N GLU A 44 1.00 27.87 -14.59
CA GLU A 44 0.69 28.01 -13.15
C GLU A 44 -0.69 27.45 -12.79
N ARG A 45 -1.69 27.52 -13.68
CA ARG A 45 -2.98 26.82 -13.48
C ARG A 45 -2.78 25.31 -13.45
N SER A 46 -1.89 24.79 -14.30
CA SER A 46 -1.59 23.36 -14.31
C SER A 46 -0.80 22.93 -13.07
N GLU A 47 0.14 23.75 -12.56
CA GLU A 47 0.86 23.45 -11.32
C GLU A 47 -0.03 23.58 -10.08
N ALA A 48 -0.86 24.63 -9.99
CA ALA A 48 -1.84 24.78 -8.91
C ALA A 48 -2.89 23.66 -8.93
N ALA A 49 -3.36 23.26 -10.12
CA ALA A 49 -4.25 22.10 -10.28
C ALA A 49 -3.55 20.78 -9.90
N LEU A 50 -2.28 20.61 -10.25
CA LEU A 50 -1.49 19.44 -9.85
C LEU A 50 -1.24 19.41 -8.34
N MET A 51 -0.99 20.55 -7.70
CA MET A 51 -0.83 20.67 -6.25
C MET A 51 -2.15 20.41 -5.50
N ALA A 52 -3.26 20.99 -5.98
CA ALA A 52 -4.59 20.73 -5.44
C ALA A 52 -5.00 19.26 -5.61
N TRP A 53 -4.69 18.65 -6.77
CA TRP A 53 -4.89 17.22 -7.01
C TRP A 53 -4.00 16.35 -6.12
N ALA A 54 -2.74 16.75 -5.89
CA ALA A 54 -1.80 16.02 -5.03
C ALA A 54 -2.18 16.08 -3.54
N GLN A 55 -2.84 17.16 -3.10
CA GLN A 55 -3.35 17.34 -1.74
C GLN A 55 -4.72 16.70 -1.52
N GLN A 56 -5.51 16.44 -2.57
CA GLN A 56 -6.70 15.64 -2.45
C GLN A 56 -6.33 14.21 -2.05
N ARG A 57 -6.63 13.86 -0.80
CA ARG A 57 -6.66 12.48 -0.30
C ARG A 57 -7.58 11.70 -1.24
N MET A 58 -7.02 10.90 -2.14
CA MET A 58 -7.79 10.23 -3.20
C MET A 58 -8.96 9.45 -2.59
N LYS A 59 -10.19 9.98 -2.72
CA LYS A 59 -11.39 9.16 -2.67
C LYS A 59 -11.27 8.23 -3.87
N GLN A 60 -10.94 6.96 -3.60
CA GLN A 60 -10.92 5.92 -4.62
C GLN A 60 -12.22 6.03 -5.43
N PRO A 61 -12.16 6.16 -6.76
CA PRO A 61 -13.35 6.17 -7.58
C PRO A 61 -14.15 4.91 -7.24
N ASN A 62 -15.41 5.08 -6.87
CA ASN A 62 -16.28 3.97 -6.56
C ASN A 62 -16.60 3.26 -7.89
N TRP A 63 -15.72 2.36 -8.33
CA TRP A 63 -15.82 1.60 -9.59
C TRP A 63 -17.02 0.63 -9.63
N GLN A 64 -17.94 0.70 -8.66
CA GLN A 64 -19.08 -0.20 -8.52
C GLN A 64 -20.26 0.10 -9.46
N GLY A 65 -20.20 1.14 -10.31
CA GLY A 65 -21.35 1.56 -11.13
C GLY A 65 -21.28 1.35 -12.64
N ILE A 66 -20.16 0.90 -13.22
CA ILE A 66 -19.99 0.87 -14.69
C ILE A 66 -20.38 -0.48 -15.33
N ALA A 67 -20.65 -1.51 -14.51
CA ALA A 67 -20.94 -2.86 -15.03
C ALA A 67 -22.29 -3.01 -15.75
N ASP A 68 -23.24 -2.07 -15.60
CA ASP A 68 -24.62 -2.28 -16.09
C ASP A 68 -25.04 -1.43 -17.30
N LYS A 69 -24.15 -0.62 -17.88
CA LYS A 69 -24.45 0.03 -19.17
C LYS A 69 -24.21 -0.96 -20.32
N LYS A 70 -25.25 -1.77 -20.58
CA LYS A 70 -25.53 -2.50 -21.82
C LYS A 70 -24.98 -1.73 -23.03
N LEU A 71 -23.88 -2.22 -23.59
CA LEU A 71 -23.50 -1.92 -24.97
C LEU A 71 -24.60 -2.52 -25.85
N GLY A 72 -25.46 -1.65 -26.38
CA GLY A 72 -26.45 -1.98 -27.40
C GLY A 72 -25.77 -2.31 -28.72
N ILE A 73 -25.15 -3.47 -28.80
CA ILE A 73 -24.70 -4.06 -30.06
C ILE A 73 -25.90 -4.81 -30.61
N ALA A 74 -26.53 -4.22 -31.63
CA ALA A 74 -27.64 -4.82 -32.36
C ALA A 74 -27.18 -6.10 -33.08
N PRO A 75 -28.02 -7.16 -33.12
CA PRO A 75 -27.74 -8.35 -33.92
C PRO A 75 -28.06 -8.07 -35.38
N SER A 76 -27.03 -8.06 -36.23
CA SER A 76 -27.19 -8.13 -37.69
C SER A 76 -27.28 -9.61 -38.10
N THR A 77 -28.44 -10.00 -38.63
CA THR A 77 -28.68 -11.24 -39.37
C THR A 77 -27.93 -11.23 -40.71
N PRO A 78 -27.52 -12.39 -41.25
CA PRO A 78 -26.89 -12.50 -42.56
C PRO A 78 -27.88 -13.01 -43.62
N ASP A 79 -28.10 -12.21 -44.65
CA ASP A 79 -28.51 -12.66 -46.00
C ASP A 79 -27.34 -12.19 -46.90
N GLY A 80 -26.65 -12.99 -47.70
CA GLY A 80 -27.14 -14.05 -48.57
C GLY A 80 -26.85 -13.60 -50.00
N GLU A 81 -25.65 -13.85 -50.51
CA GLU A 81 -25.36 -13.72 -51.94
C GLU A 81 -24.26 -14.70 -52.36
N ALA A 82 -24.59 -15.43 -53.43
CA ALA A 82 -23.86 -16.56 -53.97
C ALA A 82 -22.77 -16.10 -54.95
N GLU A 83 -21.89 -17.06 -55.26
CA GLU A 83 -21.34 -17.28 -56.60
C GLU A 83 -20.13 -16.41 -57.04
N ALA A 84 -18.93 -16.98 -56.89
CA ALA A 84 -17.95 -17.06 -57.98
C ALA A 84 -16.74 -17.92 -57.53
N ALA A 85 -16.62 -19.11 -58.09
CA ALA A 85 -15.37 -19.88 -58.06
C ALA A 85 -14.36 -19.26 -59.03
N PRO A 86 -13.08 -19.17 -58.63
CA PRO A 86 -12.03 -19.56 -59.58
C PRO A 86 -11.01 -20.53 -59.01
N ALA A 87 -10.69 -21.50 -59.88
CA ALA A 87 -9.51 -22.35 -60.07
C ALA A 87 -8.49 -22.60 -58.93
N PRO A 88 -7.96 -23.85 -58.85
CA PRO A 88 -6.98 -24.27 -57.85
C PRO A 88 -5.54 -23.92 -58.26
N VAL A 89 -4.62 -24.13 -57.31
CA VAL A 89 -3.16 -24.24 -57.44
C VAL A 89 -2.37 -23.01 -56.97
N GLY A 90 -1.95 -23.11 -55.71
CA GLY A 90 -0.95 -22.28 -55.06
C GLY A 90 -0.72 -22.81 -53.67
N SER A 91 -0.06 -23.96 -53.55
CA SER A 91 0.30 -24.60 -52.29
C SER A 91 1.11 -23.63 -51.44
N LEU A 92 0.43 -22.98 -50.49
CA LEU A 92 1.09 -22.22 -49.43
C LEU A 92 2.00 -23.17 -48.65
N PRO A 93 3.20 -22.74 -48.24
CA PRO A 93 4.08 -23.54 -47.41
C PRO A 93 3.30 -23.93 -46.15
N GLU A 94 3.17 -25.23 -45.96
CA GLU A 94 2.52 -25.89 -44.84
C GLU A 94 3.09 -25.31 -43.55
N GLU A 95 2.35 -24.37 -42.93
CA GLU A 95 2.69 -23.87 -41.60
C GLU A 95 2.76 -25.08 -40.67
N PRO A 96 3.89 -25.29 -39.96
CA PRO A 96 4.05 -26.46 -39.11
C PRO A 96 2.93 -26.46 -38.07
N LEU A 97 2.08 -27.49 -38.13
CA LEU A 97 1.01 -27.72 -37.16
C LEU A 97 1.59 -27.56 -35.75
N PRO A 98 0.98 -26.73 -34.89
CA PRO A 98 1.51 -26.46 -33.56
C PRO A 98 1.62 -27.78 -32.80
N GLU A 99 2.85 -28.18 -32.47
CA GLU A 99 3.13 -29.44 -31.78
C GLU A 99 2.19 -29.60 -30.59
N GLU A 100 1.42 -30.68 -30.58
CA GLU A 100 0.56 -30.96 -29.45
C GLU A 100 1.41 -30.99 -28.18
N PRO A 101 0.99 -30.27 -27.13
CA PRO A 101 1.86 -30.08 -25.99
C PRO A 101 2.15 -31.40 -25.30
N ARG A 102 3.42 -31.82 -25.36
CA ARG A 102 3.95 -33.15 -24.96
C ARG A 102 3.76 -33.46 -23.46
N LEU A 103 3.37 -32.48 -22.63
CA LEU A 103 3.21 -32.63 -21.18
C LEU A 103 1.73 -32.53 -20.77
N LEU A 104 1.26 -33.49 -19.99
CA LEU A 104 -0.11 -33.50 -19.42
C LEU A 104 -0.44 -32.22 -18.63
N SER A 105 0.57 -31.60 -18.00
CA SER A 105 0.45 -30.32 -17.30
C SER A 105 0.08 -29.17 -18.24
N HIS A 106 0.58 -29.17 -19.47
CA HIS A 106 0.33 -28.13 -20.45
C HIS A 106 -1.06 -28.30 -21.09
N ARG A 107 -1.51 -29.54 -21.34
CA ARG A 107 -2.93 -29.83 -21.67
C ARG A 107 -3.90 -29.39 -20.57
N ALA A 108 -3.52 -29.58 -19.30
CA ALA A 108 -4.31 -29.11 -18.15
C ALA A 108 -4.41 -27.58 -18.06
N ILE A 109 -3.38 -26.85 -18.51
CA ILE A 109 -3.41 -25.38 -18.59
C ILE A 109 -4.34 -24.91 -19.72
N LEU A 110 -4.40 -25.64 -20.84
CA LEU A 110 -5.22 -25.30 -22.01
C LEU A 110 -6.72 -25.64 -21.85
N ARG A 111 -7.06 -26.72 -21.14
CA ARG A 111 -8.46 -27.15 -20.92
C ARG A 111 -8.74 -27.40 -19.43
N PRO A 112 -8.77 -26.36 -18.60
CA PRO A 112 -8.92 -26.49 -17.15
C PRO A 112 -10.30 -27.00 -16.72
N GLU A 113 -11.33 -26.85 -17.56
CA GLU A 113 -12.69 -27.37 -17.31
C GLU A 113 -12.73 -28.89 -17.12
N ARG A 114 -11.85 -29.62 -17.83
CA ARG A 114 -11.76 -31.09 -17.75
C ARG A 114 -11.04 -31.58 -16.49
N LEU A 115 -10.57 -30.68 -15.63
CA LEU A 115 -9.95 -31.05 -14.37
C LEU A 115 -11.03 -31.39 -13.35
N SER A 116 -11.14 -32.69 -13.03
CA SER A 116 -12.14 -33.21 -12.07
C SER A 116 -11.86 -32.76 -10.63
N THR A 117 -10.59 -32.69 -10.21
CA THR A 117 -10.27 -32.43 -8.79
C THR A 117 -10.09 -30.95 -8.45
N PRO A 118 -10.63 -30.48 -7.30
CA PRO A 118 -10.58 -29.06 -6.91
C PRO A 118 -9.14 -28.54 -6.74
N ARG A 119 -8.21 -29.38 -6.24
CA ARG A 119 -6.78 -29.01 -6.14
C ARG A 119 -6.15 -28.71 -7.50
N ARG A 120 -6.52 -29.45 -8.56
CA ARG A 120 -6.01 -29.20 -9.92
C ARG A 120 -6.56 -27.90 -10.48
N ARG A 121 -7.83 -27.59 -10.23
CA ARG A 121 -8.44 -26.31 -10.61
C ARG A 121 -7.79 -25.14 -9.87
N GLN A 122 -7.51 -25.28 -8.57
CA GLN A 122 -6.76 -24.28 -7.80
C GLN A 122 -5.35 -24.04 -8.38
N ALA A 123 -4.61 -25.10 -8.71
CA ALA A 123 -3.28 -24.97 -9.31
C ALA A 123 -3.33 -24.29 -10.69
N ALA A 124 -4.27 -24.70 -11.55
CA ALA A 124 -4.49 -24.06 -12.85
C ALA A 124 -4.87 -22.58 -12.70
N PHE A 125 -5.73 -22.26 -11.72
CA PHE A 125 -6.08 -20.88 -11.40
C PHE A 125 -4.85 -20.09 -10.97
N LEU A 126 -3.98 -20.60 -10.11
CA LEU A 126 -2.77 -19.86 -9.70
C LEU A 126 -1.83 -19.58 -10.88
N VAL A 127 -1.67 -20.54 -11.81
CA VAL A 127 -0.86 -20.35 -13.02
C VAL A 127 -1.45 -19.27 -13.93
N HIS A 128 -2.76 -19.34 -14.21
CA HIS A 128 -3.44 -18.33 -15.02
C HIS A 128 -3.51 -16.98 -14.33
N PHE A 129 -3.71 -16.99 -13.01
CA PHE A 129 -3.70 -15.79 -12.21
C PHE A 129 -2.34 -15.13 -12.37
N ALA A 130 -1.21 -15.79 -12.14
CA ALA A 130 0.12 -15.21 -12.32
C ALA A 130 0.31 -14.46 -13.65
N ARG A 131 -0.29 -14.93 -14.74
CA ARG A 131 -0.24 -14.32 -16.07
C ARG A 131 -1.29 -13.21 -16.32
N CYS A 132 -2.48 -13.34 -15.75
CA CYS A 132 -3.58 -12.40 -15.98
C CYS A 132 -3.51 -11.19 -15.04
N ARG A 133 -4.10 -10.06 -15.45
CA ARG A 133 -4.10 -8.83 -14.62
C ARG A 133 -5.22 -8.84 -13.59
N SER A 134 -6.29 -9.60 -13.82
CA SER A 134 -7.49 -9.64 -12.97
C SER A 134 -7.84 -11.05 -12.49
N VAL A 135 -8.44 -11.14 -11.30
CA VAL A 135 -9.02 -12.38 -10.77
C VAL A 135 -10.15 -12.87 -11.67
N VAL A 136 -10.97 -11.96 -12.22
CA VAL A 136 -12.11 -12.31 -13.07
C VAL A 136 -11.63 -12.94 -14.37
N GLU A 137 -10.57 -12.40 -14.97
CA GLU A 137 -9.98 -12.93 -16.18
C GLU A 137 -9.36 -14.32 -15.96
N ALA A 138 -8.60 -14.49 -14.87
CA ALA A 138 -8.02 -15.79 -14.52
C ALA A 138 -9.11 -16.84 -14.21
N ALA A 139 -10.19 -16.43 -13.56
CA ALA A 139 -11.36 -17.26 -13.26
C ALA A 139 -12.06 -17.70 -14.56
N ALA A 140 -12.30 -16.77 -15.49
CA ALA A 140 -12.87 -17.05 -16.80
C ALA A 140 -12.00 -18.03 -17.61
N ARG A 141 -10.68 -17.81 -17.69
CA ARG A 141 -9.75 -18.70 -18.40
C ARG A 141 -9.66 -20.09 -17.78
N THR A 142 -9.97 -20.22 -16.48
CA THR A 142 -9.96 -21.50 -15.77
C THR A 142 -11.30 -22.21 -15.71
N GLY A 143 -12.37 -21.57 -16.19
CA GLY A 143 -13.74 -22.07 -16.08
C GLY A 143 -14.22 -22.16 -14.63
N VAL A 144 -13.68 -21.31 -13.72
CA VAL A 144 -14.05 -21.28 -12.31
C VAL A 144 -14.82 -19.99 -12.02
N ASP A 145 -15.93 -20.06 -11.30
CA ASP A 145 -16.66 -18.85 -10.89
C ASP A 145 -15.89 -18.06 -9.81
N ARG A 146 -16.00 -16.73 -9.83
CA ARG A 146 -15.38 -15.82 -8.87
C ARG A 146 -15.75 -16.15 -7.43
N ARG A 147 -17.01 -16.55 -7.17
CA ARG A 147 -17.46 -16.92 -5.81
C ARG A 147 -16.70 -18.14 -5.30
N THR A 148 -16.40 -19.09 -6.17
CA THR A 148 -15.62 -20.28 -5.84
C THR A 148 -14.20 -19.92 -5.46
N VAL A 149 -13.56 -19.00 -6.18
CA VAL A 149 -12.22 -18.49 -5.83
C VAL A 149 -12.25 -17.79 -4.46
N GLN A 150 -13.25 -16.96 -4.19
CA GLN A 150 -13.40 -16.30 -2.89
C GLN A 150 -13.58 -17.31 -1.75
N ARG A 151 -14.37 -18.37 -1.98
CA ARG A 151 -14.54 -19.47 -1.02
C ARG A 151 -13.20 -20.17 -0.76
N TRP A 152 -12.43 -20.50 -1.80
CA TRP A 152 -11.11 -21.11 -1.64
C TRP A 152 -10.14 -20.26 -0.84
N ARG A 153 -10.18 -18.93 -1.01
CA ARG A 153 -9.34 -18.01 -0.21
C ARG A 153 -9.70 -18.01 1.28
N LYS A 154 -10.97 -18.26 1.62
CA LYS A 154 -11.42 -18.38 3.02
C LYS A 154 -11.10 -19.74 3.62
N GLU A 155 -11.36 -20.82 2.87
CA GLU A 155 -11.19 -22.21 3.33
C GLU A 155 -9.72 -22.66 3.37
N TYR A 156 -8.88 -22.17 2.44
CA TYR A 156 -7.51 -22.64 2.27
C TYR A 156 -6.50 -21.49 2.43
N PRO A 157 -5.92 -21.27 3.63
CA PRO A 157 -5.02 -20.15 3.89
C PRO A 157 -3.73 -20.21 3.05
N LEU A 158 -3.23 -21.41 2.72
CA LEU A 158 -2.07 -21.57 1.84
C LEU A 158 -2.35 -21.10 0.40
N PHE A 159 -3.58 -21.28 -0.08
CA PHE A 159 -3.98 -20.80 -1.40
C PHE A 159 -4.10 -19.27 -1.42
N ASP A 160 -4.67 -18.69 -0.36
CA ASP A 160 -4.75 -17.24 -0.21
C ASP A 160 -3.36 -16.59 -0.13
N ARG A 161 -2.44 -17.18 0.64
CA ARG A 161 -1.03 -16.74 0.69
C ARG A 161 -0.42 -16.70 -0.71
N LYS A 162 -0.53 -17.79 -1.48
CA LYS A 162 -0.03 -17.81 -2.88
C LYS A 162 -0.67 -16.74 -3.77
N CYS A 163 -1.96 -16.45 -3.60
CA CYS A 163 -2.61 -15.36 -4.33
C CYS A 163 -2.02 -13.99 -3.95
N ARG A 164 -1.78 -13.76 -2.66
CA ARG A 164 -1.15 -12.52 -2.17
C ARG A 164 0.28 -12.39 -2.68
N ASP A 165 1.07 -13.46 -2.61
CA ASP A 165 2.46 -13.50 -3.10
C ASP A 165 2.52 -13.11 -4.59
N ILE A 166 1.59 -13.63 -5.41
CA ILE A 166 1.48 -13.26 -6.84
C ILE A 166 1.15 -11.77 -7.01
N VAL A 167 0.20 -11.23 -6.24
CA VAL A 167 -0.16 -9.81 -6.31
C VAL A 167 1.00 -8.91 -5.88
N GLU A 168 1.72 -9.29 -4.84
CA GLU A 168 2.92 -8.59 -4.39
C GLU A 168 4.02 -8.63 -5.43
N ALA A 169 4.29 -9.79 -6.03
CA ALA A 169 5.26 -9.92 -7.12
C ALA A 169 4.91 -9.02 -8.31
N ARG A 170 3.64 -8.97 -8.73
CA ARG A 170 3.19 -8.05 -9.78
C ARG A 170 3.33 -6.58 -9.37
N ARG A 171 3.07 -6.25 -8.11
CA ARG A 171 3.26 -4.89 -7.61
C ARG A 171 4.73 -4.49 -7.68
N ARG A 172 5.66 -5.38 -7.32
CA ARG A 172 7.10 -5.14 -7.45
C ARG A 172 7.50 -4.92 -8.91
N GLN A 173 7.07 -5.81 -9.81
CA GLN A 173 7.30 -5.67 -11.25
C GLN A 173 6.71 -4.37 -11.82
N ALA A 174 5.52 -3.97 -11.37
CA ALA A 174 4.91 -2.71 -11.80
C ALA A 174 5.76 -1.51 -11.36
N VAL A 175 6.25 -1.52 -10.12
CA VAL A 175 7.16 -0.48 -9.62
C VAL A 175 8.46 -0.45 -10.44
N GLU A 176 9.08 -1.60 -10.68
CA GLU A 176 10.28 -1.70 -11.54
C GLU A 176 10.01 -1.16 -12.95
N SER A 177 8.88 -1.53 -13.56
CA SER A 177 8.51 -1.04 -14.90
C SER A 177 8.26 0.47 -14.91
N VAL A 178 7.72 1.01 -13.82
CA VAL A 178 7.51 2.45 -13.63
C VAL A 178 8.86 3.14 -13.50
N VAL A 179 9.79 2.60 -12.70
CA VAL A 179 11.16 3.13 -12.57
C VAL A 179 11.88 3.13 -13.91
N LEU A 180 11.80 2.04 -14.68
CA LEU A 180 12.38 1.97 -16.03
C LEU A 180 11.72 2.98 -16.98
N ALA A 181 10.40 3.14 -16.92
CA ALA A 181 9.67 4.13 -17.70
C ALA A 181 9.99 5.57 -17.31
N ALA A 182 10.32 5.83 -16.03
CA ALA A 182 10.74 7.15 -15.55
C ALA A 182 12.03 7.63 -16.21
N ASP A 183 12.92 6.69 -16.52
CA ASP A 183 14.19 6.96 -17.16
C ASP A 183 14.04 7.20 -18.67
N HIS A 184 12.92 6.75 -19.25
CA HIS A 184 12.59 7.01 -20.64
C HIS A 184 12.06 8.43 -20.84
N VAL A 185 12.86 9.23 -21.56
CA VAL A 185 12.48 10.56 -22.00
C VAL A 185 11.78 10.46 -23.35
N GLU A 186 10.50 10.85 -23.43
CA GLU A 186 9.81 10.96 -24.72
C GLU A 186 10.35 12.18 -25.47
N ILE A 187 11.12 11.97 -26.54
CA ILE A 187 11.55 13.05 -27.42
C ILE A 187 10.41 13.34 -28.39
N ARG A 188 9.83 14.54 -28.31
CA ARG A 188 8.77 14.99 -29.21
C ARG A 188 9.31 16.03 -30.19
N PRO A 189 9.17 15.82 -31.50
CA PRO A 189 9.56 16.82 -32.49
C PRO A 189 8.59 18.01 -32.47
N VAL A 190 9.14 19.22 -32.52
CA VAL A 190 8.39 20.47 -32.67
C VAL A 190 8.42 20.86 -34.15
N PHE A 191 7.22 20.94 -34.74
CA PHE A 191 7.05 21.42 -36.10
C PHE A 191 6.49 22.83 -36.11
N TYR A 192 6.97 23.64 -37.05
CA TYR A 192 6.40 24.95 -37.35
C TYR A 192 6.36 25.12 -38.86
N ARG A 193 5.17 25.43 -39.39
CA ARG A 193 4.91 25.52 -40.85
C ARG A 193 5.38 24.26 -41.62
N GLY A 194 5.15 23.08 -41.05
CA GLY A 194 5.52 21.80 -41.67
C GLY A 194 7.02 21.47 -41.65
N LYS A 195 7.88 22.35 -41.14
CA LYS A 195 9.31 22.08 -40.97
C LYS A 195 9.60 21.73 -39.50
N LYS A 196 10.39 20.68 -39.28
CA LYS A 196 10.87 20.31 -37.95
C LYS A 196 11.89 21.37 -37.50
N ILE A 197 11.55 22.15 -36.48
CA ILE A 197 12.41 23.23 -35.96
C ILE A 197 13.29 22.73 -34.81
N GLY A 198 12.81 21.74 -34.06
CA GLY A 198 13.58 21.18 -32.95
C GLY A 198 12.88 19.97 -32.35
N GLU A 199 13.38 19.57 -31.19
CA GLU A 199 12.84 18.50 -30.38
C GLU A 199 12.86 18.97 -28.93
N TYR A 200 11.86 18.56 -28.15
CA TYR A 200 11.92 18.70 -26.69
C TYR A 200 11.71 17.35 -26.04
N ALA A 201 12.48 17.13 -24.99
CA ALA A 201 12.38 16.01 -24.08
C ALA A 201 11.18 16.24 -23.14
N LYS A 202 10.19 15.35 -23.17
CA LYS A 202 9.11 15.31 -22.18
C LYS A 202 9.36 14.13 -21.24
N ARG A 203 9.64 14.45 -19.98
CA ARG A 203 9.70 13.48 -18.88
C ARG A 203 8.35 13.45 -18.15
N ASP A 204 7.88 12.27 -17.75
CA ASP A 204 6.63 12.15 -16.99
C ASP A 204 6.86 12.53 -15.51
N ARG A 205 6.71 13.82 -15.22
CA ARG A 205 6.87 14.38 -13.86
C ARG A 205 5.86 13.79 -12.85
N GLY A 206 4.70 13.32 -13.31
CA GLY A 206 3.72 12.68 -12.44
C GLY A 206 4.23 11.34 -11.91
N LEU A 207 4.92 10.60 -12.77
CA LEU A 207 5.54 9.33 -12.44
C LEU A 207 6.74 9.50 -11.48
N ASP A 208 7.58 10.52 -11.71
CA ASP A 208 8.67 10.87 -10.78
C ASP A 208 8.13 11.20 -9.37
N LEU A 209 7.06 12.00 -9.29
CA LEU A 209 6.42 12.34 -8.02
C LEU A 209 5.81 11.13 -7.32
N TYR A 210 5.26 10.17 -8.08
CA TYR A 210 4.74 8.93 -7.51
C TYR A 210 5.88 8.09 -6.89
N LEU A 211 7.01 7.96 -7.59
CA LEU A 211 8.19 7.25 -7.08
C LEU A 211 8.76 7.91 -5.82
N LEU A 212 8.84 9.25 -5.80
CA LEU A 212 9.26 10.00 -4.62
C LEU A 212 8.36 9.71 -3.41
N LYS A 213 7.03 9.81 -3.58
CA LYS A 213 6.07 9.49 -2.51
C LYS A 213 6.19 8.05 -2.02
N GLN A 214 6.51 7.11 -2.91
CA GLN A 214 6.70 5.72 -2.53
C GLN A 214 7.97 5.51 -1.69
N ALA A 215 9.06 6.21 -2.01
CA ALA A 215 10.30 6.21 -1.24
C ALA A 215 10.07 6.81 0.16
N ASP A 216 9.41 7.97 0.25
CA ASP A 216 9.07 8.59 1.54
C ASP A 216 8.21 7.67 2.40
N ALA A 217 7.20 7.03 1.80
CA ALA A 217 6.35 6.08 2.50
C ALA A 217 7.08 4.80 2.92
N ALA A 218 8.19 4.43 2.27
CA ALA A 218 9.03 3.30 2.68
C ALA A 218 9.92 3.71 3.88
N ALA A 219 10.57 4.87 3.80
CA ALA A 219 11.38 5.42 4.89
C ALA A 219 10.57 5.52 6.20
N LEU A 220 9.35 6.05 6.14
CA LEU A 220 8.45 6.12 7.31
C LEU A 220 8.12 4.76 7.91
N ARG A 221 8.01 3.70 7.09
CA ARG A 221 7.76 2.34 7.60
C ARG A 221 8.99 1.77 8.28
N GLU A 222 10.18 2.07 7.78
CA GLU A 222 11.43 1.63 8.38
C GLU A 222 11.67 2.32 9.73
N GLU A 223 11.44 3.62 9.80
CA GLU A 223 11.46 4.38 11.07
C GLU A 223 10.50 3.78 12.10
N GLN A 224 9.25 3.53 11.70
CA GLN A 224 8.26 2.87 12.56
C GLN A 224 8.68 1.46 12.99
N GLN A 225 9.40 0.72 12.15
CA GLN A 225 9.92 -0.60 12.52
C GLN A 225 11.09 -0.50 13.50
N ILE A 226 11.95 0.51 13.34
CA ILE A 226 13.05 0.79 14.26
C ILE A 226 12.49 1.19 15.63
N GLU A 227 11.49 2.08 15.67
CA GLU A 227 10.80 2.47 16.91
C GLU A 227 10.18 1.25 17.60
N LYS A 228 9.40 0.45 16.88
CA LYS A 228 8.82 -0.79 17.44
C LYS A 228 9.87 -1.77 17.95
N ARG A 229 11.03 -1.85 17.30
CA ARG A 229 12.15 -2.67 17.78
C ARG A 229 12.75 -2.11 19.05
N ARG A 230 12.95 -0.80 19.12
CA ARG A 230 13.42 -0.10 20.34
C ARG A 230 12.44 -0.31 21.50
N ASP A 231 11.15 -0.17 21.24
CA ASP A 231 10.10 -0.40 22.25
C ASP A 231 10.13 -1.86 22.73
N ALA A 232 10.24 -2.82 21.80
CA ALA A 232 10.34 -4.24 22.14
C ALA A 232 11.62 -4.58 22.94
N GLU A 233 12.75 -3.94 22.61
CA GLU A 233 14.01 -4.07 23.35
C GLU A 233 13.91 -3.44 24.74
N ALA A 234 13.26 -2.30 24.88
CA ALA A 234 13.00 -1.65 26.17
C ALA A 234 12.07 -2.50 27.05
N ASP A 235 10.99 -3.03 26.47
CA ASP A 235 10.06 -3.95 27.15
C ASP A 235 10.77 -5.21 27.62
N PHE A 236 11.64 -5.78 26.77
CA PHE A 236 12.45 -6.94 27.14
C PHE A 236 13.43 -6.59 28.27
N GLY A 237 14.11 -5.46 28.18
CA GLY A 237 15.00 -4.96 29.22
C GLY A 237 14.28 -4.77 30.56
N ALA A 238 13.08 -4.19 30.55
CA ALA A 238 12.26 -4.03 31.75
C ALA A 238 11.86 -5.36 32.37
N ARG A 239 11.48 -6.36 31.55
CA ARG A 239 11.17 -7.72 32.04
C ARG A 239 12.38 -8.40 32.66
N VAL A 240 13.56 -8.25 32.06
CA VAL A 240 14.81 -8.81 32.59
C VAL A 240 15.18 -8.11 33.90
N ALA A 241 15.10 -6.78 33.97
CA ALA A 241 15.37 -6.02 35.19
C ALA A 241 14.45 -6.46 36.34
N ALA A 242 13.14 -6.54 36.09
CA ALA A 242 12.17 -7.01 37.08
C ALA A 242 12.44 -8.46 37.54
N ALA A 243 12.86 -9.34 36.62
CA ALA A 243 13.23 -10.70 36.97
C ALA A 243 14.51 -10.77 37.84
N VAL A 244 15.48 -9.90 37.56
CA VAL A 244 16.71 -9.78 38.36
C VAL A 244 16.41 -9.22 39.74
N GLU A 245 15.61 -8.16 39.85
CA GLU A 245 15.17 -7.59 41.13
C GLU A 245 14.48 -8.65 41.99
N LYS A 246 13.52 -9.39 41.42
CA LYS A 246 12.85 -10.49 42.11
C LYS A 246 13.82 -11.59 42.57
N ALA A 247 14.79 -11.96 41.73
CA ALA A 247 15.79 -12.97 42.10
C ALA A 247 16.73 -12.49 43.22
N VAL A 248 17.02 -11.19 43.28
CA VAL A 248 17.78 -10.56 44.36
C VAL A 248 16.97 -10.55 45.65
N GLU A 249 15.70 -10.14 45.60
CA GLU A 249 14.78 -10.19 46.75
C GLU A 249 14.69 -11.60 47.34
N GLU A 250 14.44 -12.62 46.51
CA GLU A 250 14.39 -14.02 46.95
C GLU A 250 15.70 -14.49 47.58
N ARG A 251 16.85 -13.99 47.11
CA ARG A 251 18.17 -14.32 47.69
C ARG A 251 18.40 -13.62 49.02
N VAL A 252 17.97 -12.36 49.15
CA VAL A 252 18.04 -11.60 50.39
C VAL A 252 17.14 -12.24 51.46
N GLU A 253 15.90 -12.61 51.12
CA GLU A 253 14.99 -13.31 52.02
C GLU A 253 15.59 -14.63 52.54
N LYS A 254 16.18 -15.43 51.65
CA LYS A 254 16.85 -16.69 52.03
C LYS A 254 18.02 -16.45 52.99
N GLU A 255 18.83 -15.42 52.76
CA GLU A 255 19.97 -15.10 53.63
C GLU A 255 19.52 -14.53 54.98
N VAL A 256 18.47 -13.70 55.01
CA VAL A 256 17.85 -13.20 56.24
C VAL A 256 17.28 -14.37 57.06
N ALA A 257 16.51 -15.26 56.42
CA ALA A 257 15.98 -16.47 57.06
C ALA A 257 17.09 -17.35 57.63
N ARG A 258 18.18 -17.52 56.87
CA ARG A 258 19.37 -18.23 57.33
C ARG A 258 19.98 -17.58 58.57
N ARG A 259 20.23 -16.27 58.56
CA ARG A 259 20.81 -15.56 59.73
C ARG A 259 19.90 -15.60 60.95
N LEU A 260 18.59 -15.46 60.77
CA LEU A 260 17.61 -15.60 61.87
C LEU A 260 17.66 -17.01 62.47
N SER A 261 17.79 -18.05 61.64
CA SER A 261 17.95 -19.43 62.11
C SER A 261 19.27 -19.67 62.86
N GLU A 262 20.36 -19.02 62.43
CA GLU A 262 21.66 -19.08 63.12
C GLU A 262 21.60 -18.36 64.48
N MET A 263 20.92 -17.21 64.57
CA MET A 263 20.72 -16.46 65.83
C MET A 263 19.81 -17.21 66.83
N SER A 264 18.74 -17.84 66.34
CA SER A 264 17.80 -18.64 67.15
C SER A 264 18.46 -19.86 67.81
N ARG A 265 19.57 -20.37 67.25
CA ARG A 265 20.34 -21.49 67.79
C ARG A 265 21.41 -21.09 68.81
N SER A 266 21.40 -19.84 69.29
CA SER A 266 22.28 -19.43 70.38
C SER A 266 21.97 -20.26 71.64
N PRO A 267 22.96 -20.95 72.25
CA PRO A 267 22.77 -21.93 73.32
C PRO A 267 22.27 -21.35 74.66
N ARG A 268 21.91 -20.07 74.72
CA ARG A 268 21.35 -19.43 75.91
C ARG A 268 19.85 -19.66 76.13
N HIS A 269 19.10 -20.13 75.12
CA HIS A 269 17.66 -20.35 75.25
C HIS A 269 17.26 -21.80 75.58
N GLU A 270 18.15 -22.78 75.50
CA GLU A 270 17.82 -24.16 75.87
C GLU A 270 17.59 -24.35 77.38
N THR A 271 18.07 -23.44 78.23
CA THR A 271 17.85 -23.54 79.69
C THR A 271 16.55 -22.93 80.20
N GLN A 272 15.78 -22.16 79.39
CA GLN A 272 14.50 -21.58 79.83
C GLN A 272 13.26 -22.33 79.34
N GLN A 273 13.37 -23.14 78.27
CA GLN A 273 12.21 -23.86 77.73
C GLN A 273 11.69 -25.00 78.63
N ARG A 274 12.39 -25.35 79.72
CA ARG A 274 11.90 -26.32 80.71
C ARG A 274 10.98 -25.73 81.77
N ASP A 275 10.90 -24.41 81.92
CA ASP A 275 10.12 -23.78 83.00
C ASP A 275 8.77 -23.20 82.52
N ASP A 276 8.50 -23.17 81.21
CA ASP A 276 7.28 -22.57 80.63
C ASP A 276 6.13 -23.57 80.35
N GLU A 277 6.22 -24.83 80.84
CA GLU A 277 5.12 -25.81 80.74
C GLU A 277 3.85 -25.43 81.54
N PHE A 278 3.81 -24.28 82.22
CA PHE A 278 2.76 -23.97 83.22
C PHE A 278 1.72 -22.89 82.87
N THR A 279 1.70 -22.28 81.67
CA THR A 279 0.72 -21.19 81.40
C THR A 279 0.02 -21.22 80.04
N ASN A 280 -0.19 -22.38 79.43
CA ASN A 280 -1.21 -22.51 78.38
C ASN A 280 -2.61 -22.67 79.00
N VAL A 281 -3.12 -21.57 79.57
CA VAL A 281 -4.55 -21.43 79.86
C VAL A 281 -5.25 -21.19 78.54
N PHE A 282 -6.10 -22.14 78.15
CA PHE A 282 -7.05 -22.04 77.05
C PHE A 282 -7.81 -20.71 77.11
N ASN A 283 -7.45 -19.75 76.27
CA ASN A 283 -8.34 -18.66 75.90
C ASN A 283 -9.13 -19.11 74.67
N ASP A 284 -10.16 -19.92 74.92
CA ASP A 284 -11.28 -20.13 74.01
C ASP A 284 -12.06 -18.81 73.86
N VAL A 285 -11.54 -17.90 73.03
CA VAL A 285 -12.32 -16.76 72.55
C VAL A 285 -12.89 -17.16 71.20
N ALA A 286 -14.15 -17.59 71.23
CA ALA A 286 -14.94 -17.85 70.03
C ALA A 286 -14.94 -16.61 69.11
N PRO A 287 -14.71 -16.75 67.80
CA PRO A 287 -14.92 -15.65 66.88
C PRO A 287 -16.43 -15.44 66.72
N ASP A 288 -16.93 -14.33 67.29
CA ASP A 288 -18.25 -13.80 67.01
C ASP A 288 -18.40 -13.56 65.50
N ALA A 289 -19.41 -14.20 64.94
CA ALA A 289 -19.92 -13.93 63.62
C ALA A 289 -20.68 -12.60 63.64
N CYS A 290 -19.98 -11.49 63.38
CA CYS A 290 -20.60 -10.26 62.88
C CYS A 290 -20.24 -10.16 61.40
N ASP A 291 -21.16 -10.50 60.50
CA ASP A 291 -22.11 -9.54 59.93
C ASP A 291 -21.44 -8.20 59.59
N MET A 292 -21.23 -7.96 58.30
CA MET A 292 -21.61 -6.72 57.60
C MET A 292 -21.54 -6.99 56.09
N ALA A 293 -22.68 -7.44 55.57
CA ALA A 293 -23.13 -7.11 54.23
C ALA A 293 -23.28 -5.59 54.07
N LEU A 294 -23.45 -5.14 52.81
CA LEU A 294 -23.75 -3.78 52.31
C LEU A 294 -22.51 -3.08 51.71
N ALA A 295 -22.52 -2.53 50.50
CA ALA A 295 -23.57 -2.35 49.50
C ALA A 295 -22.95 -1.99 48.14
N ARG A 296 -23.68 -2.41 47.08
CA ARG A 296 -23.89 -1.83 45.74
C ARG A 296 -22.85 -0.88 45.14
#